data_AF-A0A1Y3R3D1-F1
#
_entry.id   AF-A0A1Y3R3D1-F1
#
_cell.length_a   1.000
_cell.length_b   1.000
_cell.length_c   1.000
_cell.angle_alpha   90.00
_cell.angle_beta   90.00
_cell.angle_gamma   90.00
#
_symmetry.space_group_name_H-M   'P 1'
#
loop_
_entity.id
_entity.type
_entity.pdbx_description
1 polymer ?
#
loop_
_entity_poly.entity_id
_entity_poly.type
_entity_poly.pdbx_seq_one_letter_code
_entity_poly.pdbx_strand_id
1 'polypeptide(L)'
;MTFIQSIKKLTPFYYLNFKTMKMKTYFVAALATMTLAACSKDAETGAPPPAAKTNFSVSLPGALETYGVEDPQAAGQIAPYYENVVVYLVDAGNNAMGYSWTDAEISAKQKRFEQVVEPAKVIVVANTGSTSLLTGPTSLASIENGLKNLAVADQNRAVKTIGAADVKGNAAGDYLSVQQVALYGEQTTFTSETPTDGHTLKKAAVELKSLVSRFEVGTVKAGTGLDALTVEAVYVNFFYNDYGQTSSQNFSELTWPVTYTPAWATDAANAAVTSQTGTKAYTYQVFAGSLIPHIIYKVSGTVSAGYKLADGTGDADNSTSFTGKYITVKGFRDSGSLISEIEAHKIYKMGLADSGIEITPDKITDKPEKAKIDLIVAVSVADWTVA
;
A
#
# COMPACT_ATOMS: atom_id res chain seq x y z
N MET A 1 -38.89 -59.81 9.18
CA MET A 1 -37.72 -59.88 8.28
C MET A 1 -37.11 -58.49 8.13
N THR A 2 -35.95 -58.29 8.78
CA THR A 2 -34.71 -57.63 8.31
C THR A 2 -34.68 -57.09 6.87
N PHE A 3 -33.91 -56.07 6.47
CA PHE A 3 -33.15 -54.92 7.04
C PHE A 3 -32.63 -54.14 5.78
N ILE A 4 -32.28 -52.85 5.94
CA ILE A 4 -31.20 -52.10 5.21
C ILE A 4 -31.49 -51.23 3.96
N GLN A 5 -31.32 -49.91 4.22
CA GLN A 5 -30.64 -48.82 3.49
C GLN A 5 -31.16 -48.32 2.13
N SER A 6 -31.40 -47.01 2.04
CA SER A 6 -30.36 -46.06 1.58
C SER A 6 -30.85 -44.60 1.62
N ILE A 7 -30.20 -43.78 2.44
CA ILE A 7 -30.20 -42.31 2.38
C ILE A 7 -29.08 -41.90 1.42
N LYS A 8 -29.37 -41.13 0.37
CA LYS A 8 -28.43 -40.20 -0.30
C LYS A 8 -29.08 -39.49 -1.50
N LYS A 9 -29.15 -38.15 -1.44
CA LYS A 9 -28.57 -37.21 -2.43
C LYS A 9 -29.00 -35.78 -2.10
N LEU A 10 -28.29 -35.16 -1.16
CA LEU A 10 -28.12 -33.71 -1.14
C LEU A 10 -26.86 -33.36 -1.93
N THR A 11 -26.99 -32.28 -2.68
CA THR A 11 -26.05 -31.63 -3.61
C THR A 11 -24.68 -31.31 -3.00
N PRO A 12 -23.61 -31.26 -3.82
CA PRO A 12 -22.24 -31.15 -3.34
C PRO A 12 -21.94 -29.74 -2.79
N PHE A 13 -21.45 -29.71 -1.55
CA PHE A 13 -20.68 -28.60 -1.01
C PHE A 13 -19.41 -28.42 -1.85
N TYR A 14 -19.28 -27.27 -2.50
CA TYR A 14 -18.00 -26.83 -3.05
C TYR A 14 -17.07 -26.52 -1.87
N TYR A 15 -16.08 -27.38 -1.67
CA TYR A 15 -14.92 -27.09 -0.83
C TYR A 15 -14.18 -25.88 -1.43
N LEU A 16 -14.20 -24.74 -0.74
CA LEU A 16 -13.21 -23.69 -0.97
C LEU A 16 -11.85 -24.25 -0.52
N ASN A 17 -10.99 -24.52 -1.50
CA ASN A 17 -9.57 -24.72 -1.27
C ASN A 17 -8.98 -23.39 -0.78
N PHE A 18 -8.81 -23.24 0.53
CA PHE A 18 -7.96 -22.21 1.11
C PHE A 18 -6.51 -22.52 0.71
N LYS A 19 -6.03 -21.85 -0.33
CA LYS A 19 -4.61 -21.84 -0.67
C LYS A 19 -3.93 -20.90 0.33
N THR A 20 -3.46 -21.47 1.44
CA THR A 20 -2.51 -20.83 2.36
C THR A 20 -1.38 -20.19 1.57
N MET A 21 -1.22 -18.87 1.69
CA MET A 21 -0.09 -18.11 1.18
C MET A 21 1.17 -18.60 1.89
N LYS A 22 2.00 -19.38 1.19
CA LYS A 22 3.30 -19.83 1.72
C LYS A 22 4.29 -18.68 1.57
N MET A 23 4.64 -18.07 2.71
CA MET A 23 5.79 -17.16 2.81
C MET A 23 7.05 -17.97 2.49
N LYS A 24 7.77 -17.59 1.42
CA LYS A 24 9.00 -18.28 1.02
C LYS A 24 10.13 -17.92 1.99
N THR A 25 10.45 -18.85 2.88
CA THR A 25 11.63 -18.78 3.75
C THR A 25 12.88 -19.06 2.91
N TYR A 26 13.74 -18.06 2.73
CA TYR A 26 15.09 -18.27 2.22
C TYR A 26 15.97 -18.79 3.36
N PHE A 27 16.27 -20.09 3.33
CA PHE A 27 17.31 -20.71 4.16
C PHE A 27 18.68 -20.43 3.54
N VAL A 28 19.61 -19.85 4.31
CA VAL A 28 21.04 -19.90 4.00
C VAL A 28 21.77 -20.49 5.22
N ALA A 29 22.61 -21.47 4.92
CA ALA A 29 23.24 -22.38 5.85
C ALA A 29 24.19 -21.69 6.84
N ALA A 30 24.13 -22.13 8.10
CA ALA A 30 25.09 -21.81 9.14
C ALA A 30 26.45 -22.44 8.83
N LEU A 31 27.52 -21.67 9.00
CA LEU A 31 28.88 -22.20 9.16
C LEU A 31 29.38 -21.84 10.56
N ALA A 32 29.84 -22.86 11.29
CA ALA A 32 30.26 -22.80 12.67
C ALA A 32 31.74 -22.37 12.84
N THR A 33 32.06 -22.02 14.09
CA THR A 33 33.38 -21.83 14.76
C THR A 33 33.98 -20.41 14.66
N MET A 34 34.52 -19.78 15.72
CA MET A 34 35.35 -20.30 16.81
C MET A 34 35.13 -19.62 18.19
N THR A 35 35.57 -20.37 19.20
CA THR A 35 35.71 -20.06 20.63
C THR A 35 36.61 -18.86 20.96
N LEU A 36 36.19 -18.01 21.90
CA LEU A 36 37.07 -17.20 22.73
C LEU A 36 36.75 -17.48 24.21
N ALA A 37 37.69 -18.14 24.87
CA ALA A 37 37.72 -18.29 26.32
C ALA A 37 38.12 -16.96 26.95
N ALA A 38 37.34 -16.49 27.91
CA ALA A 38 37.77 -15.49 28.89
C ALA A 38 37.37 -15.96 30.28
N CYS A 39 38.39 -16.15 31.12
CA CYS A 39 38.31 -16.68 32.46
C CYS A 39 37.50 -15.79 33.42
N SER A 40 36.62 -16.41 34.21
CA SER A 40 36.60 -16.20 35.66
C SER A 40 36.12 -17.48 36.37
N LYS A 41 36.75 -17.73 37.52
CA LYS A 41 36.66 -18.93 38.35
C LYS A 41 35.33 -19.04 39.11
N ASP A 42 34.87 -20.29 39.22
CA ASP A 42 34.11 -20.90 40.31
C ASP A 42 32.69 -20.37 40.66
N ALA A 43 31.65 -21.07 40.18
CA ALA A 43 30.83 -21.99 40.98
C ALA A 43 29.58 -22.46 40.19
N GLU A 44 29.41 -23.79 40.11
CA GLU A 44 28.22 -24.45 39.56
C GLU A 44 26.93 -24.13 40.34
N THR A 45 25.87 -23.76 39.62
CA THR A 45 24.52 -24.30 39.85
C THR A 45 23.85 -24.44 38.49
N GLY A 46 23.28 -25.64 38.22
CA GLY A 46 22.83 -26.11 36.91
C GLY A 46 21.58 -25.44 36.32
N ALA A 47 21.55 -24.12 36.28
CA ALA A 47 20.68 -23.38 35.37
C ALA A 47 21.47 -23.05 34.09
N PRO A 48 20.87 -23.13 32.88
CA PRO A 48 21.50 -22.55 31.70
C PRO A 48 21.85 -21.09 32.03
N PRO A 49 23.07 -20.62 31.68
CA PRO A 49 23.46 -19.25 31.98
C PRO A 49 22.39 -18.30 31.45
N PRO A 50 21.99 -17.28 32.23
CA PRO A 50 21.05 -16.27 31.75
C PRO A 50 21.54 -15.76 30.39
N ALA A 51 20.65 -15.68 29.42
CA ALA A 51 21.00 -15.16 28.10
C ALA A 51 21.73 -13.82 28.27
N ALA A 52 22.89 -13.68 27.62
CA ALA A 52 23.73 -12.50 27.79
C ALA A 52 22.91 -11.24 27.45
N LYS A 53 22.90 -10.28 28.38
CA LYS A 53 22.18 -9.02 28.22
C LYS A 53 23.08 -8.01 27.49
N THR A 54 22.49 -7.28 26.56
CA THR A 54 23.15 -6.29 25.70
C THR A 54 22.33 -5.00 25.68
N ASN A 55 22.96 -3.89 25.33
CA ASN A 55 22.21 -2.70 24.94
C ASN A 55 21.81 -2.85 23.47
N PHE A 56 20.61 -2.39 23.12
CA PHE A 56 20.04 -2.59 21.79
C PHE A 56 19.38 -1.29 21.30
N SER A 57 19.63 -0.88 20.06
CA SER A 57 18.98 0.28 19.46
C SER A 57 18.34 -0.05 18.11
N VAL A 58 17.14 0.45 17.89
CA VAL A 58 16.45 0.38 16.60
C VAL A 58 16.38 1.77 16.01
N SER A 59 16.77 1.91 14.74
CA SER A 59 16.78 3.18 14.03
C SER A 59 15.86 3.15 12.80
N LEU A 60 15.15 4.26 12.58
CA LEU A 60 14.43 4.53 11.34
C LEU A 60 15.42 5.02 10.27
N PRO A 61 15.11 4.87 8.96
CA PRO A 61 15.94 5.43 7.90
C PRO A 61 16.06 6.97 8.02
N GLY A 62 17.15 7.53 7.47
CA GLY A 62 17.44 8.97 7.44
C GLY A 62 16.55 9.72 6.44
N ALA A 63 16.56 11.06 6.44
CA ALA A 63 15.69 11.87 5.56
C ALA A 63 16.45 12.52 4.39
N LEU A 64 15.76 12.85 3.27
CA LEU A 64 15.45 14.21 2.78
C LEU A 64 14.49 14.25 1.54
N GLU A 65 13.79 15.39 1.38
CA GLU A 65 12.99 15.97 0.25
C GLU A 65 11.45 15.78 0.18
N THR A 66 10.77 16.91 -0.11
CA THR A 66 9.33 17.26 -0.02
C THR A 66 8.72 17.50 -1.42
N TYR A 67 7.39 17.44 -1.61
CA TYR A 67 6.56 18.45 -2.33
C TYR A 67 5.05 18.07 -2.36
N GLY A 68 4.16 19.09 -2.44
CA GLY A 68 2.68 19.01 -2.31
C GLY A 68 1.86 18.97 -3.63
N VAL A 69 0.54 18.73 -3.50
CA VAL A 69 -0.48 18.26 -4.49
C VAL A 69 0.10 17.46 -5.66
N GLU A 70 -0.12 16.15 -5.67
CA GLU A 70 0.97 15.21 -5.93
C GLU A 70 1.63 15.35 -7.31
N ASP A 71 2.85 15.89 -7.32
CA ASP A 71 3.76 15.76 -8.45
C ASP A 71 4.07 14.27 -8.66
N PRO A 72 4.12 13.76 -9.91
CA PRO A 72 4.52 12.39 -10.20
C PRO A 72 5.87 12.09 -9.56
N GLN A 73 5.92 11.06 -8.72
CA GLN A 73 7.13 10.82 -7.92
C GLN A 73 8.29 10.38 -8.83
N ALA A 74 9.40 11.12 -8.81
CA ALA A 74 10.67 10.66 -9.39
C ALA A 74 11.28 9.57 -8.48
N ALA A 75 12.17 8.74 -9.02
CA ALA A 75 12.91 7.79 -8.20
C ALA A 75 13.83 8.56 -7.23
N GLY A 76 13.72 8.27 -5.92
CA GLY A 76 14.63 8.79 -4.89
C GLY A 76 14.02 9.80 -3.91
N GLN A 77 13.38 9.27 -2.87
CA GLN A 77 13.20 9.87 -1.52
C GLN A 77 11.80 10.49 -1.22
N ILE A 78 10.83 9.65 -0.82
CA ILE A 78 9.62 10.11 -0.10
C ILE A 78 9.98 10.23 1.38
N ALA A 79 9.95 11.45 1.93
CA ALA A 79 10.09 11.69 3.37
C ALA A 79 8.76 11.37 4.10
N PRO A 80 8.67 10.30 4.91
CA PRO A 80 7.44 9.96 5.59
C PRO A 80 7.09 10.95 6.70
N TYR A 81 5.81 11.24 6.83
CA TYR A 81 5.24 11.81 8.04
C TYR A 81 5.16 10.69 9.09
N TYR A 82 5.80 10.81 10.24
CA TYR A 82 5.68 9.82 11.31
C TYR A 82 4.67 10.27 12.37
N GLU A 83 3.50 9.65 12.38
CA GLU A 83 2.47 9.88 13.40
C GLU A 83 2.68 8.97 14.61
N ASN A 84 2.89 7.68 14.36
CA ASN A 84 3.11 6.67 15.39
C ASN A 84 4.09 5.61 14.91
N VAL A 85 4.83 5.03 15.85
CA VAL A 85 5.78 3.95 15.58
C VAL A 85 5.69 2.93 16.72
N VAL A 86 5.61 1.66 16.34
CA VAL A 86 5.69 0.51 17.26
C VAL A 86 6.83 -0.38 16.78
N VAL A 87 7.67 -0.80 17.73
CA VAL A 87 8.72 -1.79 17.47
C VAL A 87 8.46 -3.05 18.26
N TYR A 88 8.72 -4.20 17.65
CA TYR A 88 8.67 -5.50 18.28
C TYR A 88 10.06 -6.11 18.32
N LEU A 89 10.49 -6.51 19.51
CA LEU A 89 11.67 -7.35 19.70
C LEU A 89 11.18 -8.80 19.78
N VAL A 90 11.60 -9.64 18.85
CA VAL A 90 11.15 -11.03 18.72
C VAL A 90 12.28 -11.96 19.11
N ASP A 91 12.03 -12.90 20.02
CA ASP A 91 13.00 -13.90 20.45
C ASP A 91 13.12 -15.09 19.47
N ALA A 92 14.06 -16.00 19.73
CA ALA A 92 14.26 -17.20 18.92
C ALA A 92 13.08 -18.19 18.97
N GLY A 93 12.18 -18.06 19.95
CA GLY A 93 10.94 -18.84 20.09
C GLY A 93 9.73 -18.20 19.40
N ASN A 94 9.91 -17.09 18.67
CA ASN A 94 8.85 -16.28 18.05
C ASN A 94 7.90 -15.59 19.05
N ASN A 95 8.31 -15.42 20.31
CA ASN A 95 7.61 -14.53 21.23
C ASN A 95 8.04 -13.10 20.95
N ALA A 96 7.10 -12.17 20.94
CA ALA A 96 7.37 -10.77 20.66
C ALA A 96 7.07 -9.90 21.87
N MET A 97 7.86 -8.84 22.05
CA MET A 97 7.60 -7.78 23.00
C MET A 97 7.44 -6.47 22.23
N GLY A 98 6.25 -5.88 22.27
CA GLY A 98 5.92 -4.65 21.56
C GLY A 98 6.14 -3.40 22.39
N TYR A 99 6.71 -2.36 21.78
CA TYR A 99 6.97 -1.07 22.42
C TYR A 99 6.55 0.09 21.51
N SER A 100 5.68 0.95 22.01
CA SER A 100 5.41 2.24 21.38
C SER A 100 6.63 3.15 21.49
N TRP A 101 6.86 3.94 20.46
CA TRP A 101 7.84 5.03 20.51
C TRP A 101 7.18 6.27 21.09
N THR A 102 7.95 6.99 21.91
CA THR A 102 7.61 8.34 22.37
C THR A 102 7.91 9.36 21.28
N ASP A 103 7.33 10.56 21.39
CA ASP A 103 7.60 11.65 20.44
C ASP A 103 9.10 11.97 20.32
N ALA A 104 9.82 11.96 21.44
CA ALA A 104 11.26 12.17 21.47
C ALA A 104 12.05 11.08 20.73
N GLU A 105 11.62 9.81 20.83
CA GLU A 105 12.23 8.68 20.11
C GLU A 105 11.95 8.75 18.61
N ILE A 106 10.73 9.16 18.21
CA ILE A 106 10.37 9.38 16.81
C ILE A 106 11.16 10.56 16.23
N SER A 107 11.35 11.63 17.01
CA SER A 107 12.16 12.79 16.63
C SER A 107 13.64 12.40 16.48
N ALA A 108 14.18 11.63 17.42
CA ALA A 108 15.54 11.11 17.35
C ALA A 108 15.75 9.99 16.30
N LYS A 109 14.67 9.51 15.66
CA LYS A 109 14.67 8.36 14.75
C LYS A 109 15.32 7.12 15.36
N GLN A 110 15.27 6.99 16.68
CA GLN A 110 15.92 5.93 17.43
C GLN A 110 15.18 5.61 18.72
N LYS A 111 15.04 4.31 19.00
CA LYS A 111 14.65 3.79 20.31
C LYS A 111 15.75 2.92 20.89
N ARG A 112 16.13 3.17 22.14
CA ARG A 112 17.16 2.42 22.87
C ARG A 112 16.56 1.54 23.95
N PHE A 113 17.15 0.38 24.13
CA PHE A 113 16.79 -0.63 25.11
C PHE A 113 18.04 -1.01 25.89
N GLU A 114 17.97 -0.86 27.20
CA GLU A 114 19.09 -1.16 28.10
C GLU A 114 18.94 -2.57 28.65
N GLN A 115 20.04 -3.34 28.65
CA GLN A 115 20.12 -4.66 29.29
C GLN A 115 19.03 -5.66 28.85
N VAL A 116 18.77 -5.72 27.55
CA VAL A 116 17.83 -6.69 26.94
C VAL A 116 18.57 -7.91 26.40
N VAL A 117 17.85 -9.02 26.25
CA VAL A 117 18.36 -10.16 25.48
C VAL A 117 18.36 -9.76 24.00
N GLU A 118 19.44 -10.07 23.27
CA GLU A 118 19.52 -9.81 21.83
C GLU A 118 18.33 -10.52 21.13
N PRO A 119 17.47 -9.79 20.41
CA PRO A 119 16.35 -10.39 19.70
C PRO A 119 16.85 -11.25 18.53
N ALA A 120 16.05 -12.20 18.07
CA ALA A 120 16.28 -12.91 16.80
C ALA A 120 15.75 -12.10 15.59
N LYS A 121 14.76 -11.24 15.82
CA LYS A 121 14.17 -10.37 14.79
C LYS A 121 13.65 -9.08 15.42
N VAL A 122 13.79 -7.98 14.70
CA VAL A 122 13.13 -6.70 14.97
C VAL A 122 12.07 -6.47 13.91
N ILE A 123 10.88 -6.05 14.31
CA ILE A 123 9.82 -5.58 13.41
C ILE A 123 9.51 -4.14 13.77
N VAL A 124 9.43 -3.25 12.79
CA VAL A 124 9.00 -1.86 12.97
C VAL A 124 7.76 -1.61 12.12
N VAL A 125 6.75 -1.02 12.73
CA VAL A 125 5.54 -0.57 12.03
C VAL A 125 5.33 0.90 12.35
N ALA A 126 5.12 1.71 11.32
CA ALA A 126 4.79 3.12 11.46
C ALA A 126 3.45 3.46 10.80
N ASN A 127 2.83 4.56 11.24
CA ASN A 127 1.64 5.16 10.62
C ASN A 127 0.46 4.21 10.46
N THR A 128 0.11 3.55 11.55
CA THR A 128 -0.97 2.55 11.61
C THR A 128 -2.38 3.14 11.46
N GLY A 129 -2.49 4.44 11.18
CA GLY A 129 -3.76 5.11 11.03
C GLY A 129 -4.57 5.11 12.33
N SER A 130 -5.83 4.66 12.24
CA SER A 130 -6.72 4.44 13.38
C SER A 130 -6.50 3.10 14.10
N THR A 131 -5.65 2.22 13.55
CA THR A 131 -5.39 0.90 14.11
C THR A 131 -4.39 0.99 15.26
N SER A 132 -4.78 0.52 16.44
CA SER A 132 -3.87 0.38 17.58
C SER A 132 -3.24 -1.01 17.57
N LEU A 133 -1.93 -1.10 17.33
CA LEU A 133 -1.21 -2.34 17.47
C LEU A 133 -0.92 -2.67 18.94
N LEU A 134 -0.88 -3.97 19.27
CA LEU A 134 -0.62 -4.44 20.63
C LEU A 134 0.80 -4.11 21.08
N THR A 135 0.96 -3.74 22.34
CA THR A 135 2.24 -3.56 23.04
C THR A 135 2.33 -4.49 24.24
N GLY A 136 3.54 -4.66 24.79
CA GLY A 136 3.81 -5.69 25.78
C GLY A 136 3.98 -7.09 25.16
N PRO A 137 3.91 -8.15 25.98
CA PRO A 137 4.06 -9.53 25.52
C PRO A 137 2.99 -9.89 24.48
N THR A 138 3.40 -10.37 23.32
CA THR A 138 2.53 -10.71 22.20
C THR A 138 3.13 -11.82 21.33
N SER A 139 2.40 -12.20 20.28
CA SER A 139 2.84 -13.21 19.30
C SER A 139 2.91 -12.61 17.91
N LEU A 140 3.69 -13.23 17.01
CA LEU A 140 3.70 -12.85 15.59
C LEU A 140 2.30 -12.88 14.98
N ALA A 141 1.49 -13.91 15.30
CA ALA A 141 0.12 -14.02 14.81
C ALA A 141 -0.77 -12.85 15.28
N SER A 142 -0.58 -12.37 16.51
CA SER A 142 -1.30 -11.22 17.05
C SER A 142 -0.87 -9.92 16.35
N ILE A 143 0.41 -9.76 16.04
CA ILE A 143 0.92 -8.62 15.27
C ILE A 143 0.32 -8.64 13.86
N GLU A 144 0.36 -9.77 13.17
CA GLU A 144 -0.25 -9.95 11.84
C GLU A 144 -1.74 -9.64 11.86
N ASN A 145 -2.48 -10.12 12.87
CA ASN A 145 -3.91 -9.82 12.99
C ASN A 145 -4.17 -8.34 13.25
N GLY A 146 -3.28 -7.65 13.97
CA GLY A 146 -3.33 -6.19 14.11
C GLY A 146 -3.15 -5.49 12.77
N LEU A 147 -2.13 -5.88 12.00
CA LEU A 147 -1.87 -5.32 10.67
C LEU A 147 -3.02 -5.54 9.69
N LYS A 148 -3.69 -6.70 9.73
CA LYS A 148 -4.86 -7.00 8.90
C LYS A 148 -6.01 -5.99 9.06
N ASN A 149 -6.08 -5.30 10.20
CA ASN A 149 -7.14 -4.32 10.48
C ASN A 149 -6.84 -2.92 9.92
N LEU A 150 -5.66 -2.68 9.33
CA LEU A 150 -5.34 -1.40 8.71
C LEU A 150 -6.37 -1.08 7.64
N ALA A 151 -7.02 0.08 7.75
CA ALA A 151 -8.06 0.50 6.83
C ALA A 151 -7.46 1.29 5.65
N VAL A 152 -7.98 1.06 4.44
CA VAL A 152 -7.53 1.77 3.22
C VAL A 152 -7.84 3.28 3.30
N ALA A 153 -8.89 3.65 4.02
CA ALA A 153 -9.24 5.04 4.28
C ALA A 153 -8.14 5.80 5.04
N ASP A 154 -7.42 5.12 5.95
CA ASP A 154 -6.29 5.72 6.66
C ASP A 154 -5.06 5.91 5.76
N GLN A 155 -5.01 5.22 4.61
CA GLN A 155 -3.91 5.33 3.64
C GLN A 155 -4.14 6.46 2.62
N ASN A 156 -5.38 6.95 2.51
CA ASN A 156 -5.81 8.01 1.59
C ASN A 156 -6.22 9.27 2.36
N ARG A 157 -5.47 9.62 3.41
CA ARG A 157 -5.75 10.79 4.24
C ARG A 157 -5.56 12.08 3.44
N ALA A 158 -6.38 13.07 3.74
CA ALA A 158 -6.20 14.41 3.20
C ALA A 158 -4.81 14.96 3.53
N VAL A 159 -4.37 15.96 2.76
CA VAL A 159 -3.10 16.66 2.97
C VAL A 159 -3.04 17.18 4.41
N LYS A 160 -1.94 16.88 5.11
CA LYS A 160 -1.67 17.38 6.46
C LYS A 160 -0.65 18.51 6.39
N THR A 161 -1.09 19.73 6.69
CA THR A 161 -0.21 20.90 6.78
C THR A 161 0.27 21.10 8.21
N ILE A 162 1.58 21.21 8.39
CA ILE A 162 2.20 21.53 9.67
C ILE A 162 2.94 22.87 9.53
N GLY A 163 2.54 23.88 10.31
CA GLY A 163 3.08 25.24 10.19
C GLY A 163 4.50 25.43 10.75
N ALA A 164 4.95 24.54 11.63
CA ALA A 164 6.28 24.51 12.23
C ALA A 164 6.67 23.05 12.52
N ALA A 165 7.96 22.76 12.72
CA ALA A 165 8.36 21.40 13.05
C ALA A 165 7.64 20.91 14.33
N ASP A 166 7.09 19.69 14.28
CA ASP A 166 6.35 19.14 15.41
C ASP A 166 7.28 18.44 16.44
N VAL A 167 6.71 18.05 17.57
CA VAL A 167 7.47 17.37 18.66
C VAL A 167 8.02 15.99 18.27
N LYS A 168 7.50 15.40 17.18
CA LYS A 168 7.96 14.13 16.60
C LYS A 168 9.06 14.35 15.55
N GLY A 169 9.49 15.59 15.36
CA GLY A 169 10.54 15.96 14.42
C GLY A 169 10.08 15.96 12.96
N ASN A 170 8.78 15.96 12.68
CA ASN A 170 8.28 16.20 11.33
C ASN A 170 8.47 17.68 11.00
N ALA A 171 9.04 17.98 9.84
CA ALA A 171 9.30 19.35 9.40
C ALA A 171 8.00 20.12 9.09
N ALA A 172 8.10 21.45 9.03
CA ALA A 172 7.01 22.27 8.51
C ALA A 172 6.80 21.97 7.02
N GLY A 173 5.54 21.92 6.58
CA GLY A 173 5.18 21.66 5.20
C GLY A 173 3.87 20.91 5.04
N ASP A 174 3.57 20.59 3.78
CA ASP A 174 2.43 19.79 3.39
C ASP A 174 2.84 18.33 3.22
N TYR A 175 2.18 17.44 3.96
CA TYR A 175 2.34 16.00 3.85
C TYR A 175 1.19 15.41 3.06
N LEU A 176 1.50 14.82 1.92
CA LEU A 176 0.57 14.13 1.04
C LEU A 176 0.13 12.79 1.62
N SER A 177 -0.92 12.18 1.06
CA SER A 177 -1.41 10.88 1.55
C SER A 177 -0.32 9.80 1.45
N VAL A 178 0.48 9.84 0.38
CA VAL A 178 1.66 8.98 0.16
C VAL A 178 2.67 9.05 1.32
N GLN A 179 2.82 10.19 1.98
CA GLN A 179 3.77 10.33 3.09
C GLN A 179 3.19 9.85 4.43
N GLN A 180 1.88 9.61 4.49
CA GLN A 180 1.15 9.29 5.72
C GLN A 180 0.75 7.81 5.80
N VAL A 181 1.15 6.99 4.81
CA VAL A 181 0.79 5.57 4.73
C VAL A 181 1.49 4.72 5.79
N ALA A 182 0.88 3.58 6.09
CA ALA A 182 1.46 2.56 6.95
C ALA A 182 2.74 2.00 6.33
N LEU A 183 3.80 1.98 7.15
CA LEU A 183 5.10 1.43 6.78
C LEU A 183 5.43 0.22 7.65
N TYR A 184 6.11 -0.75 7.07
CA TYR A 184 6.54 -1.97 7.73
C TYR A 184 7.98 -2.31 7.36
N GLY A 185 8.76 -2.77 8.33
CA GLY A 185 10.09 -3.31 8.09
C GLY A 185 10.44 -4.39 9.10
N GLU A 186 11.33 -5.29 8.69
CA GLU A 186 11.92 -6.29 9.56
C GLU A 186 13.43 -6.34 9.40
N GLN A 187 14.12 -6.75 10.46
CA GLN A 187 15.57 -6.93 10.45
C GLN A 187 15.96 -8.11 11.33
N THR A 188 16.82 -8.99 10.80
CA THR A 188 17.33 -10.18 11.51
C THR A 188 18.84 -10.15 11.71
N THR A 189 19.53 -9.13 11.20
CA THR A 189 20.98 -8.95 11.35
C THR A 189 21.28 -7.63 12.04
N PHE A 190 22.19 -7.68 13.03
CA PHE A 190 22.51 -6.53 13.89
C PHE A 190 23.99 -6.20 13.82
N THR A 191 24.30 -4.91 13.77
CA THR A 191 25.68 -4.44 13.90
C THR A 191 26.02 -4.23 15.37
N SER A 192 27.31 -4.29 15.71
CA SER A 192 27.78 -4.02 17.07
C SER A 192 28.60 -2.74 17.08
N GLU A 193 28.43 -1.93 18.11
CA GLU A 193 29.28 -0.78 18.41
C GLU A 193 30.07 -1.04 19.69
N THR A 194 31.34 -0.64 19.66
CA THR A 194 32.24 -0.78 20.81
C THR A 194 31.75 0.14 21.94
N PRO A 195 31.62 -0.37 23.18
CA PRO A 195 31.03 0.39 24.28
C PRO A 195 31.89 1.58 24.71
N THR A 196 31.24 2.66 25.16
CA THR A 196 31.88 3.69 26.01
C THR A 196 31.72 3.39 27.52
N ASP A 197 30.85 2.44 27.89
CA ASP A 197 30.42 2.16 29.27
C ASP A 197 30.56 0.68 29.70
N GLY A 198 31.17 -0.15 28.85
CA GLY A 198 31.38 -1.59 29.11
C GLY A 198 30.26 -2.52 28.64
N HIS A 199 29.15 -2.02 28.08
CA HIS A 199 28.08 -2.84 27.50
C HIS A 199 28.09 -2.81 25.97
N THR A 200 28.09 -3.98 25.32
CA THR A 200 27.98 -4.04 23.84
C THR A 200 26.67 -3.41 23.40
N LEU A 201 26.73 -2.47 22.46
CA LEU A 201 25.55 -1.90 21.83
C LEU A 201 25.31 -2.62 20.50
N LYS A 202 24.14 -3.22 20.35
CA LYS A 202 23.65 -3.81 19.11
C LYS A 202 22.72 -2.84 18.40
N LYS A 203 22.82 -2.72 17.07
CA LYS A 203 21.94 -1.85 16.27
C LYS A 203 21.18 -2.63 15.21
N ALA A 204 19.89 -2.35 15.10
CA ALA A 204 19.05 -2.71 13.97
C ALA A 204 18.72 -1.46 13.17
N ALA A 205 19.27 -1.35 11.96
CA ALA A 205 18.81 -0.39 10.97
C ALA A 205 17.70 -1.08 10.16
N VAL A 206 16.45 -0.65 10.34
CA VAL A 206 15.29 -1.30 9.73
C VAL A 206 14.87 -0.52 8.50
N GLU A 207 14.93 -1.16 7.33
CA GLU A 207 14.38 -0.59 6.10
C GLU A 207 12.85 -0.69 6.14
N LEU A 208 12.18 0.43 5.89
CA LEU A 208 10.72 0.52 5.90
C LEU A 208 10.17 0.53 4.48
N LYS A 209 9.18 -0.33 4.24
CA LYS A 209 8.42 -0.40 2.99
C LYS A 209 6.97 -0.05 3.22
N SER A 210 6.38 0.62 2.24
CA SER A 210 4.94 0.91 2.23
C SER A 210 4.14 -0.38 2.14
N LEU A 211 3.10 -0.49 2.97
CA LEU A 211 2.16 -1.62 2.90
C LEU A 211 1.10 -1.44 1.79
N VAL A 212 1.07 -0.28 1.15
CA VAL A 212 0.18 0.02 0.02
C VAL A 212 0.95 0.16 -1.28
N SER A 213 0.24 0.00 -2.38
CA SER A 213 0.63 0.55 -3.67
C SER A 213 -0.02 1.91 -3.88
N ARG A 214 0.49 2.66 -4.84
CA ARG A 214 -0.05 3.94 -5.26
C ARG A 214 -0.40 3.91 -6.74
N PHE A 215 -1.54 4.49 -7.09
CA PHE A 215 -1.93 4.78 -8.46
C PHE A 215 -1.79 6.28 -8.72
N GLU A 216 -1.10 6.64 -9.79
CA GLU A 216 -1.00 8.01 -10.31
C GLU A 216 -1.71 8.04 -11.67
N VAL A 217 -2.86 8.69 -11.68
CA VAL A 217 -3.82 8.68 -12.76
C VAL A 217 -3.87 10.05 -13.43
N GLY A 218 -3.47 10.11 -14.69
CA GLY A 218 -3.58 11.30 -15.54
C GLY A 218 -4.93 11.40 -16.24
N THR A 219 -4.97 12.15 -17.34
CA THR A 219 -6.21 12.40 -18.09
C THR A 219 -6.40 11.46 -19.29
N VAL A 220 -7.55 11.60 -19.94
CA VAL A 220 -7.92 10.95 -21.20
C VAL A 220 -7.95 11.99 -22.33
N LYS A 221 -7.81 11.54 -23.57
CA LYS A 221 -7.93 12.37 -24.78
C LYS A 221 -8.87 11.76 -25.81
N ALA A 222 -9.43 12.64 -26.65
CA ALA A 222 -10.23 12.24 -27.79
C ALA A 222 -9.39 11.43 -28.79
N GLY A 223 -9.85 10.22 -29.08
CA GLY A 223 -9.36 9.40 -30.19
C GLY A 223 -10.25 9.55 -31.42
N THR A 224 -10.01 8.69 -32.41
CA THR A 224 -10.80 8.68 -33.66
C THR A 224 -12.30 8.58 -33.38
N GLY A 225 -13.08 9.49 -33.96
CA GLY A 225 -14.54 9.56 -33.81
C GLY A 225 -15.04 10.47 -32.69
N LEU A 226 -14.14 11.17 -31.99
CA LEU A 226 -14.46 12.22 -31.02
C LEU A 226 -13.83 13.55 -31.45
N ASP A 227 -14.61 14.62 -31.45
CA ASP A 227 -14.12 15.98 -31.69
C ASP A 227 -13.58 16.62 -30.39
N ALA A 228 -14.13 16.20 -29.24
CA ALA A 228 -13.73 16.67 -27.92
C ALA A 228 -14.01 15.61 -26.84
N LEU A 229 -13.17 15.60 -25.80
CA LEU A 229 -13.35 14.77 -24.61
C LEU A 229 -12.80 15.51 -23.38
N THR A 230 -13.60 15.60 -22.33
CA THR A 230 -13.29 16.34 -21.10
C THR A 230 -13.62 15.49 -19.89
N VAL A 231 -12.70 15.40 -18.93
CA VAL A 231 -12.94 14.76 -17.63
C VAL A 231 -13.80 15.66 -16.75
N GLU A 232 -14.83 15.08 -16.13
CA GLU A 232 -15.71 15.72 -15.13
C GLU A 232 -15.37 15.27 -13.71
N ALA A 233 -15.02 13.98 -13.54
CA ALA A 233 -14.61 13.39 -12.27
C ALA A 233 -13.85 12.07 -12.49
N VAL A 234 -13.09 11.65 -11.50
CA VAL A 234 -12.39 10.36 -11.45
C VAL A 234 -12.81 9.59 -10.20
N TYR A 235 -12.88 8.26 -10.32
CA TYR A 235 -13.21 7.36 -9.23
C TYR A 235 -12.27 6.15 -9.25
N VAL A 236 -11.98 5.61 -8.07
CA VAL A 236 -11.36 4.29 -7.91
C VAL A 236 -12.38 3.32 -7.31
N ASN A 237 -12.47 2.11 -7.87
CA ASN A 237 -13.34 1.02 -7.44
C ASN A 237 -12.56 -0.31 -7.43
N PHE A 238 -13.17 -1.40 -6.98
CA PHE A 238 -12.61 -2.75 -7.05
C PHE A 238 -11.28 -2.90 -6.28
N PHE A 239 -11.31 -2.56 -4.98
CA PHE A 239 -10.15 -2.59 -4.08
C PHE A 239 -10.51 -3.17 -2.70
N TYR A 240 -9.50 -3.61 -1.94
CA TYR A 240 -9.69 -4.07 -0.57
C TYR A 240 -9.86 -2.91 0.42
N ASN A 241 -10.82 -3.01 1.33
CA ASN A 241 -11.04 -1.97 2.34
C ASN A 241 -10.05 -2.06 3.51
N ASP A 242 -9.47 -3.24 3.72
CA ASP A 242 -8.57 -3.56 4.82
C ASP A 242 -7.38 -4.39 4.33
N TYR A 243 -6.24 -4.25 5.01
CA TYR A 243 -5.00 -4.95 4.65
C TYR A 243 -5.15 -6.47 4.74
N GLY A 244 -6.03 -6.96 5.63
CA GLY A 244 -6.37 -8.37 5.76
C GLY A 244 -7.21 -8.92 4.63
N GLN A 245 -7.63 -8.08 3.68
CA GLN A 245 -8.45 -8.46 2.52
C GLN A 245 -9.77 -9.12 2.94
N THR A 246 -10.32 -8.75 4.09
CA THR A 246 -11.55 -9.34 4.63
C THR A 246 -12.79 -8.75 3.97
N SER A 247 -12.69 -7.54 3.42
CA SER A 247 -13.74 -6.87 2.67
C SER A 247 -13.20 -6.04 1.50
N SER A 248 -14.07 -5.75 0.54
CA SER A 248 -13.73 -4.97 -0.65
C SER A 248 -14.85 -4.04 -1.05
N GLN A 249 -14.50 -2.92 -1.68
CA GLN A 249 -15.41 -2.13 -2.49
C GLN A 249 -15.41 -2.66 -3.92
N ASN A 250 -16.58 -3.07 -4.43
CA ASN A 250 -16.72 -3.69 -5.75
C ASN A 250 -18.06 -3.35 -6.40
N PHE A 251 -18.31 -2.06 -6.64
CA PHE A 251 -19.52 -1.65 -7.33
C PHE A 251 -19.55 -2.21 -8.77
N SER A 252 -20.75 -2.54 -9.23
CA SER A 252 -21.05 -3.02 -10.58
C SER A 252 -21.96 -2.01 -11.28
N GLU A 253 -22.24 -2.22 -12.57
CA GLU A 253 -23.25 -1.43 -13.30
C GLU A 253 -24.60 -1.31 -12.56
N LEU A 254 -24.99 -2.36 -11.82
CA LEU A 254 -26.26 -2.42 -11.09
C LEU A 254 -26.19 -1.81 -9.69
N THR A 255 -25.00 -1.79 -9.10
CA THR A 255 -24.79 -1.38 -7.70
C THR A 255 -24.04 -0.05 -7.57
N TRP A 256 -23.74 0.60 -8.70
CA TRP A 256 -23.11 1.91 -8.70
C TRP A 256 -23.97 2.93 -7.94
N PRO A 257 -23.41 3.61 -6.93
CA PRO A 257 -24.19 4.48 -6.06
C PRO A 257 -24.47 5.83 -6.73
N VAL A 258 -25.58 6.46 -6.33
CA VAL A 258 -25.90 7.85 -6.72
C VAL A 258 -24.90 8.83 -6.10
N THR A 259 -24.56 8.59 -4.83
CA THR A 259 -23.50 9.31 -4.11
C THR A 259 -22.33 8.37 -3.89
N TYR A 260 -21.20 8.66 -4.53
CA TYR A 260 -20.02 7.82 -4.39
C TYR A 260 -19.39 7.99 -3.00
N THR A 261 -19.22 6.87 -2.31
CA THR A 261 -18.52 6.80 -1.04
C THR A 261 -17.49 5.67 -1.08
N PRO A 262 -16.37 5.82 -0.36
CA PRO A 262 -15.96 6.97 0.45
C PRO A 262 -15.48 8.17 -0.39
N ALA A 263 -15.48 9.38 0.20
CA ALA A 263 -15.14 10.61 -0.52
C ALA A 263 -13.69 10.66 -1.02
N TRP A 264 -12.75 9.99 -0.35
CA TRP A 264 -11.36 9.91 -0.81
C TRP A 264 -11.21 9.11 -2.11
N ALA A 265 -12.17 8.25 -2.44
CA ALA A 265 -12.13 7.39 -3.63
C ALA A 265 -12.70 8.09 -4.87
N THR A 266 -12.87 9.42 -4.82
CA THR A 266 -13.35 10.22 -5.95
C THR A 266 -12.72 11.61 -5.94
N ASP A 267 -12.44 12.12 -7.14
CA ASP A 267 -11.95 13.47 -7.35
C ASP A 267 -12.78 14.18 -8.41
N ALA A 268 -13.01 15.48 -8.20
CA ALA A 268 -13.52 16.34 -9.26
C ALA A 268 -12.44 16.58 -10.33
N ALA A 269 -12.86 16.90 -11.54
CA ALA A 269 -11.94 17.34 -12.59
C ALA A 269 -11.05 18.50 -12.09
N ASN A 270 -9.75 18.40 -12.33
CA ASN A 270 -8.77 19.39 -11.90
C ASN A 270 -7.93 19.81 -13.09
N ALA A 271 -7.93 21.12 -13.38
CA ALA A 271 -7.20 21.67 -14.53
C ALA A 271 -5.68 21.51 -14.43
N ALA A 272 -5.14 21.25 -13.23
CA ALA A 272 -3.72 20.98 -13.03
C ALA A 272 -3.32 19.53 -13.37
N VAL A 273 -4.29 18.63 -13.52
CA VAL A 273 -4.05 17.27 -14.04
C VAL A 273 -4.09 17.34 -15.55
N THR A 274 -2.91 17.35 -16.15
CA THR A 274 -2.74 17.27 -17.60
C THR A 274 -1.94 16.01 -17.93
N SER A 275 -1.66 15.80 -19.21
CA SER A 275 -0.75 14.73 -19.66
C SER A 275 0.51 15.30 -20.30
N GLN A 276 0.91 16.50 -19.85
CA GLN A 276 2.25 17.03 -20.07
C GLN A 276 3.17 16.50 -18.95
N THR A 277 4.43 16.27 -19.29
CA THR A 277 5.44 15.83 -18.32
C THR A 277 5.49 16.79 -17.13
N GLY A 278 5.43 16.25 -15.91
CA GLY A 278 5.53 17.02 -14.68
C GLY A 278 4.24 17.69 -14.21
N THR A 279 3.08 17.36 -14.79
CA THR A 279 1.79 17.82 -14.26
C THR A 279 1.20 16.87 -13.22
N LYS A 280 0.21 17.36 -12.47
CA LYS A 280 -0.38 16.64 -11.34
C LYS A 280 -1.08 15.36 -11.78
N ALA A 281 -1.27 14.45 -10.84
CA ALA A 281 -2.05 13.23 -11.03
C ALA A 281 -3.18 13.14 -10.00
N TYR A 282 -4.24 12.42 -10.34
CA TYR A 282 -5.15 11.86 -9.33
C TYR A 282 -4.47 10.67 -8.66
N THR A 283 -4.57 10.58 -7.34
CA THR A 283 -3.73 9.66 -6.59
C THR A 283 -4.51 8.85 -5.58
N TYR A 284 -4.33 7.54 -5.64
CA TYR A 284 -5.03 6.60 -4.76
C TYR A 284 -4.06 5.57 -4.20
N GLN A 285 -4.13 5.37 -2.90
CA GLN A 285 -3.42 4.31 -2.20
C GLN A 285 -4.34 3.09 -2.05
N VAL A 286 -3.87 1.91 -2.42
CA VAL A 286 -4.63 0.67 -2.28
C VAL A 286 -3.75 -0.42 -1.68
N PHE A 287 -4.36 -1.37 -0.98
CA PHE A 287 -3.62 -2.54 -0.51
C PHE A 287 -3.32 -3.51 -1.66
N ALA A 288 -2.17 -4.17 -1.54
CA ALA A 288 -1.73 -5.21 -2.46
C ALA A 288 -2.68 -6.41 -2.47
N GLY A 289 -2.68 -7.15 -3.58
CA GLY A 289 -3.40 -8.41 -3.75
C GLY A 289 -4.06 -8.54 -5.12
N SER A 290 -5.00 -9.49 -5.20
CA SER A 290 -5.55 -9.95 -6.49
C SER A 290 -6.63 -9.06 -7.11
N LEU A 291 -7.17 -8.10 -6.36
CA LEU A 291 -8.10 -7.12 -6.91
C LEU A 291 -7.32 -6.04 -7.65
N ILE A 292 -7.56 -5.93 -8.95
CA ILE A 292 -6.98 -4.89 -9.81
C ILE A 292 -7.89 -3.66 -9.76
N PRO A 293 -7.50 -2.53 -9.15
CA PRO A 293 -8.37 -1.38 -9.01
C PRO A 293 -8.89 -0.90 -10.36
N HIS A 294 -10.19 -0.64 -10.42
CA HIS A 294 -10.80 -0.04 -11.60
C HIS A 294 -10.70 1.48 -11.48
N ILE A 295 -10.23 2.12 -12.55
CA ILE A 295 -10.17 3.58 -12.65
C ILE A 295 -11.29 4.02 -13.58
N ILE A 296 -12.16 4.88 -13.08
CA ILE A 296 -13.36 5.31 -13.78
C ILE A 296 -13.30 6.82 -14.00
N TYR A 297 -13.40 7.24 -15.25
CA TYR A 297 -13.58 8.63 -15.61
C TYR A 297 -15.04 8.89 -15.91
N LYS A 298 -15.60 9.94 -15.31
CA LYS A 298 -16.83 10.56 -15.80
C LYS A 298 -16.45 11.66 -16.78
N VAL A 299 -17.10 11.70 -17.94
CA VAL A 299 -16.69 12.53 -19.07
C VAL A 299 -17.87 13.21 -19.79
N SER A 300 -17.54 14.35 -20.40
CA SER A 300 -18.32 15.02 -21.44
C SER A 300 -17.50 15.15 -22.72
N GLY A 301 -18.16 15.50 -23.82
CA GLY A 301 -17.48 15.70 -25.10
C GLY A 301 -18.42 15.84 -26.27
N THR A 302 -17.87 15.63 -27.45
CA THR A 302 -18.59 15.66 -28.73
C THR A 302 -18.17 14.46 -29.57
N VAL A 303 -19.13 13.62 -29.94
CA VAL A 303 -18.93 12.54 -30.92
C VAL A 303 -19.06 13.09 -32.33
N SER A 304 -18.12 12.76 -33.21
CA SER A 304 -18.11 13.23 -34.59
C SER A 304 -19.26 12.60 -35.39
N ALA A 305 -19.71 13.27 -36.46
CA ALA A 305 -20.72 12.72 -37.37
C ALA A 305 -20.31 11.33 -37.91
N GLY A 306 -21.27 10.40 -37.98
CA GLY A 306 -21.06 9.03 -38.43
C GLY A 306 -20.55 8.06 -37.36
N TYR A 307 -20.21 8.54 -36.16
CA TYR A 307 -19.80 7.73 -35.02
C TYR A 307 -20.88 7.67 -33.93
N LYS A 308 -20.80 6.64 -33.09
CA LYS A 308 -21.70 6.46 -31.94
C LYS A 308 -20.94 5.99 -30.71
N LEU A 309 -21.35 6.48 -29.54
CA LEU A 309 -20.94 5.94 -28.26
C LEU A 309 -21.45 4.51 -28.07
N ALA A 310 -20.97 3.81 -27.05
CA ALA A 310 -21.38 2.43 -26.77
C ALA A 310 -22.88 2.26 -26.45
N ASP A 311 -23.54 3.33 -25.99
CA ASP A 311 -24.99 3.36 -25.73
C ASP A 311 -25.83 3.79 -26.94
N GLY A 312 -25.19 4.04 -28.09
CA GLY A 312 -25.85 4.48 -29.33
C GLY A 312 -25.98 5.99 -29.49
N THR A 313 -25.52 6.80 -28.53
CA THR A 313 -25.49 8.26 -28.65
C THR A 313 -24.61 8.68 -29.83
N GLY A 314 -25.16 9.43 -30.78
CA GLY A 314 -24.47 9.90 -31.98
C GLY A 314 -25.40 9.95 -33.19
N ASP A 315 -25.03 10.72 -34.20
CA ASP A 315 -25.82 10.96 -35.40
C ASP A 315 -25.01 10.67 -36.66
N ALA A 316 -25.69 10.28 -37.74
CA ALA A 316 -25.03 9.93 -38.99
C ALA A 316 -24.42 11.14 -39.70
N ASP A 317 -25.06 12.30 -39.58
CA ASP A 317 -24.76 13.48 -40.39
C ASP A 317 -24.21 14.65 -39.56
N ASN A 318 -24.42 14.65 -38.24
CA ASN A 318 -24.06 15.73 -37.35
C ASN A 318 -23.22 15.26 -36.16
N SER A 319 -22.34 16.13 -35.68
CA SER A 319 -21.67 15.89 -34.40
C SER A 319 -22.68 16.02 -33.25
N THR A 320 -22.50 15.21 -32.21
CA THR A 320 -23.44 15.12 -31.08
C THR A 320 -22.71 15.33 -29.76
N SER A 321 -23.12 16.32 -28.97
CA SER A 321 -22.55 16.55 -27.64
C SER A 321 -23.12 15.57 -26.60
N PHE A 322 -22.31 15.23 -25.59
CA PHE A 322 -22.71 14.40 -24.46
C PHE A 322 -22.08 14.86 -23.15
N THR A 323 -22.68 14.47 -22.01
CA THR A 323 -22.18 14.72 -20.65
C THR A 323 -22.56 13.57 -19.74
N GLY A 324 -21.83 13.42 -18.63
CA GLY A 324 -22.12 12.43 -17.60
C GLY A 324 -22.03 10.99 -18.08
N LYS A 325 -21.17 10.73 -19.06
CA LYS A 325 -20.85 9.37 -19.54
C LYS A 325 -19.60 8.86 -18.86
N TYR A 326 -19.28 7.58 -19.05
CA TYR A 326 -18.23 6.91 -18.29
C TYR A 326 -17.23 6.18 -19.16
N ILE A 327 -15.98 6.14 -18.71
CA ILE A 327 -14.93 5.25 -19.20
C ILE A 327 -14.47 4.43 -18.00
N THR A 328 -14.41 3.11 -18.12
CA THR A 328 -13.97 2.21 -17.04
C THR A 328 -12.75 1.43 -17.49
N VAL A 329 -11.59 1.75 -16.89
CA VAL A 329 -10.36 0.98 -17.02
C VAL A 329 -10.38 -0.14 -15.99
N LYS A 330 -10.32 -1.40 -16.45
CA LYS A 330 -10.42 -2.59 -15.60
C LYS A 330 -9.14 -3.43 -15.56
N GLY A 331 -8.11 -3.00 -16.27
CA GLY A 331 -6.85 -3.73 -16.32
C GLY A 331 -5.70 -2.88 -16.82
N PHE A 332 -4.50 -3.36 -16.54
CA PHE A 332 -3.26 -2.64 -16.79
C PHE A 332 -2.24 -3.56 -17.46
N ARG A 333 -1.42 -2.98 -18.34
CA ARG A 333 -0.25 -3.64 -18.90
C ARG A 333 1.00 -2.86 -18.58
N ASP A 334 2.00 -3.51 -17.99
CA ASP A 334 3.34 -2.98 -17.90
C ASP A 334 4.21 -3.65 -18.97
N SER A 335 4.82 -2.83 -19.82
CA SER A 335 5.73 -3.30 -20.89
C SER A 335 5.12 -4.43 -21.75
N GLY A 336 3.81 -4.34 -21.99
CA GLY A 336 3.02 -5.32 -22.78
C GLY A 336 2.44 -6.49 -21.98
N SER A 337 2.91 -6.75 -20.76
CA SER A 337 2.45 -7.85 -19.91
C SER A 337 1.25 -7.44 -19.07
N LEU A 338 0.22 -8.30 -18.99
CA LEU A 338 -0.96 -8.04 -18.16
C LEU A 338 -0.58 -8.11 -16.68
N ILE A 339 -0.97 -7.09 -15.91
CA ILE A 339 -0.84 -7.07 -14.46
C ILE A 339 -1.96 -7.93 -13.88
N SER A 340 -1.59 -8.93 -13.08
CA SER A 340 -2.53 -9.91 -12.50
C SER A 340 -2.60 -9.84 -10.97
N GLU A 341 -1.72 -9.04 -10.35
CA GLU A 341 -1.71 -8.76 -8.93
C GLU A 341 -1.15 -7.35 -8.71
N ILE A 342 -1.66 -6.66 -7.69
CA ILE A 342 -1.09 -5.40 -7.22
C ILE A 342 -0.07 -5.70 -6.14
N GLU A 343 1.14 -5.16 -6.30
CA GLU A 343 2.25 -5.34 -5.37
C GLU A 343 2.35 -4.13 -4.44
N ALA A 344 2.59 -4.38 -3.15
CA ALA A 344 2.86 -3.32 -2.19
C ALA A 344 4.16 -2.59 -2.55
N HIS A 345 4.31 -1.34 -2.10
CA HIS A 345 5.53 -0.55 -2.30
C HIS A 345 5.85 -0.28 -3.79
N LYS A 346 4.81 -0.21 -4.63
CA LYS A 346 4.89 0.17 -6.04
C LYS A 346 4.06 1.41 -6.35
N ILE A 347 4.43 2.10 -7.42
CA ILE A 347 3.69 3.22 -8.01
C ILE A 347 3.30 2.84 -9.44
N TYR A 348 2.00 2.78 -9.72
CA TYR A 348 1.42 2.50 -11.02
C TYR A 348 0.99 3.81 -11.68
N LYS A 349 1.56 4.14 -12.84
CA LYS A 349 1.35 5.42 -13.52
C LYS A 349 0.63 5.21 -14.84
N MET A 350 -0.45 5.97 -15.05
CA MET A 350 -1.27 5.85 -16.26
C MET A 350 -1.70 7.23 -16.77
N GLY A 351 -1.74 7.43 -18.09
CA GLY A 351 -2.27 8.65 -18.70
C GLY A 351 -1.51 9.95 -18.39
N LEU A 352 -0.28 9.87 -17.85
CA LEU A 352 0.53 11.04 -17.48
C LEU A 352 1.34 11.63 -18.65
N ALA A 353 1.36 10.96 -19.80
CA ALA A 353 2.11 11.37 -20.99
C ALA A 353 1.21 11.39 -22.24
N ASP A 354 1.75 11.88 -23.35
CA ASP A 354 1.14 11.83 -24.68
C ASP A 354 -0.29 12.40 -24.77
N SER A 355 -0.55 13.46 -24.00
CA SER A 355 -1.88 14.11 -23.91
C SER A 355 -2.97 13.25 -23.27
N GLY A 356 -2.66 12.04 -22.79
CA GLY A 356 -3.56 11.19 -22.02
C GLY A 356 -3.86 9.88 -22.71
N ILE A 357 -4.68 9.06 -22.04
CA ILE A 357 -5.14 7.78 -22.60
C ILE A 357 -6.09 8.10 -23.75
N GLU A 358 -5.80 7.61 -24.95
CA GLU A 358 -6.67 7.81 -26.11
C GLU A 358 -7.93 6.95 -26.00
N ILE A 359 -9.09 7.58 -26.19
CA ILE A 359 -10.40 6.95 -26.03
C ILE A 359 -11.21 7.07 -27.31
N THR A 360 -11.78 5.97 -27.76
CA THR A 360 -12.72 5.91 -28.88
C THR A 360 -14.18 5.86 -28.38
N PRO A 361 -15.16 6.26 -29.20
CA PRO A 361 -16.58 6.31 -28.81
C PRO A 361 -17.13 5.01 -28.19
N ASP A 362 -16.71 3.84 -28.69
CA ASP A 362 -17.16 2.52 -28.22
C ASP A 362 -16.70 2.16 -26.80
N LYS A 363 -15.80 2.96 -26.20
CA LYS A 363 -15.35 2.80 -24.81
C LYS A 363 -16.12 3.69 -23.83
N ILE A 364 -16.95 4.61 -24.33
CA ILE A 364 -17.72 5.55 -23.52
C ILE A 364 -19.14 5.01 -23.33
N THR A 365 -19.57 4.88 -22.08
CA THR A 365 -20.81 4.21 -21.68
C THR A 365 -21.77 5.14 -20.93
N ASP A 366 -23.05 4.79 -20.92
CA ASP A 366 -24.10 5.45 -20.13
C ASP A 366 -23.95 5.22 -18.62
N LYS A 367 -23.30 4.13 -18.23
CA LYS A 367 -23.04 3.74 -16.85
C LYS A 367 -21.62 3.22 -16.68
N PRO A 368 -21.00 3.42 -15.51
CA PRO A 368 -19.69 2.83 -15.21
C PRO A 368 -19.83 1.31 -15.06
N GLU A 369 -18.69 0.61 -15.10
CA GLU A 369 -18.61 -0.82 -14.81
C GLU A 369 -19.46 -1.72 -15.75
N LYS A 370 -19.76 -1.24 -16.96
CA LYS A 370 -20.46 -2.02 -17.99
C LYS A 370 -19.74 -3.33 -18.25
N ALA A 371 -20.48 -4.44 -18.16
CA ALA A 371 -19.89 -5.78 -18.24
C ALA A 371 -19.29 -6.13 -19.61
N LYS A 372 -19.71 -5.44 -20.69
CA LYS A 372 -19.27 -5.74 -22.08
C LYS A 372 -18.07 -4.92 -22.54
N ILE A 373 -17.54 -4.03 -21.71
CA ILE A 373 -16.42 -3.15 -22.06
C ILE A 373 -15.34 -3.33 -21.01
N ASP A 374 -14.21 -3.88 -21.45
CA ASP A 374 -13.00 -4.01 -20.65
C ASP A 374 -11.90 -3.20 -21.32
N LEU A 375 -11.69 -1.98 -20.83
CA LEU A 375 -10.57 -1.16 -21.25
C LEU A 375 -9.33 -1.56 -20.43
N ILE A 376 -8.30 -1.99 -21.14
CA ILE A 376 -6.99 -2.32 -20.57
C ILE A 376 -6.00 -1.28 -21.08
N VAL A 377 -5.29 -0.62 -20.17
CA VAL A 377 -4.40 0.49 -20.52
C VAL A 377 -2.94 0.14 -20.23
N ALA A 378 -2.03 0.74 -20.98
CA ALA A 378 -0.61 0.68 -20.65
C ALA A 378 -0.32 1.53 -19.41
N VAL A 379 0.55 1.04 -18.54
CA VAL A 379 1.05 1.73 -17.35
C VAL A 379 2.56 1.60 -17.27
N SER A 380 3.20 2.50 -16.54
CA SER A 380 4.55 2.27 -16.03
C SER A 380 4.50 1.96 -14.54
N VAL A 381 5.30 0.99 -14.11
CA VAL A 381 5.40 0.59 -12.70
C VAL A 381 6.78 0.98 -12.17
N ALA A 382 6.81 1.73 -11.08
CA ALA A 382 8.04 2.13 -10.40
C ALA A 382 8.06 1.61 -8.96
N ASP A 383 9.26 1.40 -8.43
CA ASP A 383 9.44 1.17 -7.00
C ASP A 383 9.12 2.44 -6.22
N TRP A 384 8.42 2.26 -5.10
CA TRP A 384 8.28 3.31 -4.11
C TRP A 384 9.58 3.36 -3.32
N THR A 385 10.32 4.45 -3.37
CA THR A 385 11.57 4.57 -2.57
C THR A 385 11.33 5.46 -1.37
N VAL A 386 11.44 4.90 -0.16
CA VAL A 386 11.54 5.71 1.07
C VAL A 386 12.97 6.25 1.15
N ALA A 387 13.06 7.51 1.56
CA ALA A 387 14.31 8.23 1.72
C ALA A 387 15.29 7.52 2.67
#